data_AF-A0A7V8ACS2-F1
#
_entry.id   AF-A0A7V8ACS2-F1
#
_cell.length_a   1.000
_cell.length_b   1.000
_cell.length_c   1.000
_cell.angle_alpha   90.00
_cell.angle_beta   90.00
_cell.angle_gamma   90.00
#
_symmetry.space_group_name_H-M   'P 1'
#
loop_
_entity.id
_entity.type
_entity.pdbx_description
1 polymer ?
#
loop_
_entity_poly.entity_id
_entity_poly.type
_entity_poly.pdbx_seq_one_letter_code
_entity_poly.pdbx_strand_id
1 'polypeptide(L)'
;MSEFDNEKILELGKKVLEIEGAALNQMAHELGAEFAEAVRLIHLCKGRVILSGMGKSGHIARKIAATLASTGTPAHFVHPAEASHGDLGMITPNDICIVLSNSGETSELSDVIAHTRRF
;
A
#
# COMPACT_ATOMS: atom_id res chain seq x y z
N MET A 1 20.15 -0.02 -36.23
CA MET A 1 19.23 0.22 -35.09
C MET A 1 17.90 0.59 -35.70
N SER A 2 16.88 -0.27 -35.62
CA SER A 2 15.58 0.06 -36.20
C SER A 2 15.04 1.32 -35.54
N GLU A 3 14.65 2.30 -36.33
CA GLU A 3 13.91 3.47 -35.87
C GLU A 3 12.74 3.00 -35.00
N PHE A 4 12.65 3.57 -33.80
CA PHE A 4 11.50 3.38 -32.95
C PHE A 4 10.29 3.99 -33.67
N ASP A 5 9.41 3.12 -34.16
CA ASP A 5 8.20 3.51 -34.85
C ASP A 5 7.26 4.27 -33.88
N ASN A 6 7.11 5.57 -34.12
CA ASN A 6 6.31 6.46 -33.29
C ASN A 6 4.85 5.99 -33.19
N GLU A 7 4.29 5.40 -34.25
CA GLU A 7 2.91 4.90 -34.22
C GLU A 7 2.79 3.72 -33.25
N LYS A 8 3.75 2.78 -33.28
CA LYS A 8 3.80 1.65 -32.34
C LYS A 8 4.01 2.09 -30.90
N ILE A 9 4.83 3.11 -30.66
CA ILE A 9 5.03 3.66 -29.30
C ILE A 9 3.70 4.22 -28.77
N LEU A 10 2.99 5.00 -29.60
CA LEU A 10 1.72 5.60 -29.20
C LEU A 10 0.62 4.54 -29.01
N GLU A 11 0.56 3.53 -29.87
CA GLU A 11 -0.36 2.39 -29.72
C GLU A 11 -0.10 1.63 -28.41
N LEU A 12 1.17 1.33 -28.09
CA LEU A 12 1.53 0.67 -26.85
C LEU A 12 1.18 1.51 -25.63
N GLY A 13 1.47 2.82 -25.66
CA GLY A 13 1.12 3.74 -24.57
C GLY A 13 -0.38 3.79 -24.30
N LYS A 14 -1.20 3.89 -25.36
CA LYS A 14 -2.66 3.84 -25.26
C LYS A 14 -3.12 2.52 -24.63
N LYS A 15 -2.60 1.40 -25.13
CA LYS A 15 -2.96 0.07 -24.65
C LYS A 15 -2.66 -0.11 -23.15
N VAL A 16 -1.52 0.38 -22.66
CA VAL A 16 -1.21 0.33 -21.22
C VAL A 16 -2.22 1.13 -20.42
N LEU A 17 -2.52 2.37 -20.84
CA LEU A 17 -3.50 3.21 -20.14
C LEU A 17 -4.92 2.61 -20.15
N GLU A 18 -5.32 1.97 -21.24
CA GLU A 18 -6.60 1.26 -21.34
C GLU A 18 -6.67 0.06 -20.39
N ILE A 19 -5.60 -0.72 -20.27
CA ILE A 19 -5.52 -1.86 -19.34
C ILE A 19 -5.64 -1.36 -17.90
N GLU A 20 -4.87 -0.33 -17.52
CA GLU A 20 -4.93 0.25 -16.17
C GLU A 20 -6.31 0.86 -15.88
N GLY A 21 -6.92 1.54 -16.86
CA GLY A 21 -8.27 2.09 -16.74
C GLY A 21 -9.34 1.00 -16.53
N ALA A 22 -9.23 -0.12 -17.25
CA ALA A 22 -10.11 -1.27 -17.07
C ALA A 22 -9.96 -1.88 -15.66
N ALA A 23 -8.73 -1.98 -15.14
CA ALA A 23 -8.47 -2.46 -13.79
C ALA A 23 -9.10 -1.56 -12.71
N LEU A 24 -9.05 -0.24 -12.90
CA LEU A 24 -9.71 0.71 -11.99
C LEU A 24 -11.24 0.57 -12.00
N ASN A 25 -11.84 0.38 -13.17
CA ASN A 25 -13.29 0.15 -13.29
C ASN A 25 -13.69 -1.16 -12.61
N GLN A 26 -12.91 -2.23 -12.81
CA GLN A 26 -13.13 -3.49 -12.11
C GLN A 26 -13.07 -3.31 -10.59
N MET A 27 -12.05 -2.63 -10.08
CA MET A 27 -11.90 -2.35 -8.65
C MET A 27 -13.09 -1.59 -8.08
N ALA A 28 -13.66 -0.63 -8.83
CA ALA A 28 -14.85 0.10 -8.41
C ALA A 28 -16.08 -0.82 -8.22
N HIS A 29 -16.21 -1.86 -9.05
CA HIS A 29 -17.28 -2.85 -8.92
C HIS A 29 -17.04 -3.85 -7.77
N GLU A 30 -15.79 -4.07 -7.38
CA GLU A 30 -15.40 -4.99 -6.29
C GLU A 30 -15.40 -4.33 -4.90
N LEU A 31 -15.62 -3.00 -4.81
CA LEU A 31 -15.70 -2.30 -3.53
C LEU A 31 -16.87 -2.81 -2.68
N GLY A 32 -16.53 -3.56 -1.64
CA GLY A 32 -17.46 -4.22 -0.73
C GLY A 32 -17.49 -3.66 0.69
N ALA A 33 -18.08 -4.45 1.59
CA ALA A 33 -18.24 -4.11 3.00
C ALA A 33 -16.90 -3.99 3.73
N GLU A 34 -15.89 -4.76 3.30
CA GLU A 34 -14.54 -4.81 3.84
C GLU A 34 -13.82 -3.47 3.66
N PHE A 35 -14.03 -2.80 2.53
CA PHE A 35 -13.47 -1.46 2.30
C PHE A 35 -14.10 -0.44 3.27
N ALA A 36 -15.42 -0.47 3.41
CA ALA A 36 -16.12 0.42 4.34
C ALA A 36 -15.68 0.18 5.79
N GLU A 37 -15.41 -1.08 6.17
CA GLU A 37 -14.88 -1.42 7.48
C GLU A 37 -13.46 -0.90 7.68
N ALA A 38 -12.57 -1.09 6.70
CA ALA A 38 -11.22 -0.54 6.76
C ALA A 38 -11.23 0.99 6.95
N VAL A 39 -12.11 1.71 6.24
CA VAL A 39 -12.28 3.16 6.40
C VAL A 39 -12.77 3.52 7.81
N ARG A 40 -13.74 2.79 8.36
CA ARG A 40 -14.23 3.00 9.74
C ARG A 40 -13.13 2.77 10.77
N LEU A 41 -12.36 1.69 10.62
CA LEU A 41 -11.24 1.38 11.51
C LEU A 41 -10.21 2.51 11.48
N ILE A 42 -9.78 2.95 10.29
CA ILE A 42 -8.85 4.08 10.13
C ILE A 42 -9.40 5.35 10.78
N HIS A 43 -10.68 5.66 10.58
CA HIS A 43 -11.31 6.85 11.16
C HIS A 43 -11.37 6.83 12.69
N LEU A 44 -11.56 5.65 13.29
CA LEU A 44 -11.64 5.47 14.74
C LEU A 44 -10.28 5.29 15.42
N CYS A 45 -9.21 5.15 14.63
CA CYS A 45 -7.84 4.96 15.10
C CYS A 45 -7.44 6.02 16.14
N LYS A 46 -6.83 5.57 17.25
CA LYS A 46 -6.37 6.45 18.34
C LYS A 46 -4.88 6.74 18.28
N GLY A 47 -4.13 5.90 17.58
CA GLY A 47 -2.73 6.13 17.25
C GLY A 47 -2.59 6.68 15.83
N ARG A 48 -1.88 5.93 15.00
CA ARG A 48 -1.55 6.26 13.61
C ARG A 48 -1.74 5.07 12.69
N VAL A 49 -1.84 5.35 11.40
CA VAL A 49 -1.83 4.33 10.35
C VAL A 49 -0.39 4.04 9.93
N ILE A 50 0.10 2.84 10.25
CA ILE A 50 1.41 2.36 9.85
C ILE A 50 1.28 1.65 8.50
N LEU A 51 1.98 2.16 7.49
CA LEU A 51 2.03 1.62 6.14
C LEU A 51 3.32 0.84 5.95
N SER A 52 3.26 -0.34 5.36
CA SER A 52 4.45 -1.13 5.07
C SER A 52 4.31 -1.90 3.76
N GLY A 53 5.42 -2.23 3.13
CA GLY A 53 5.45 -2.95 1.85
C GLY A 53 6.86 -3.01 1.27
N MET A 54 7.13 -4.03 0.46
CA MET A 54 8.41 -4.21 -0.23
C MET A 54 8.39 -3.69 -1.67
N GLY A 55 9.54 -3.21 -2.15
CA GLY A 55 9.73 -2.81 -3.55
C GLY A 55 8.68 -1.81 -4.03
N LYS A 56 8.02 -2.11 -5.16
CA LYS A 56 6.96 -1.26 -5.75
C LYS A 56 5.81 -1.02 -4.78
N SER A 57 5.38 -2.05 -4.04
CA SER A 57 4.35 -1.91 -3.00
C SER A 57 4.81 -0.97 -1.89
N GLY A 58 6.10 -0.98 -1.53
CA GLY A 58 6.69 -0.03 -0.58
C GLY A 58 6.63 1.42 -1.05
N HIS A 59 6.87 1.68 -2.34
CA HIS A 59 6.72 3.02 -2.91
C HIS A 59 5.27 3.51 -2.83
N ILE A 60 4.30 2.65 -3.16
CA ILE A 60 2.87 2.98 -3.06
C ILE A 60 2.46 3.19 -1.59
N ALA A 61 2.89 2.32 -0.67
CA ALA A 61 2.64 2.44 0.76
C ALA A 61 3.15 3.78 1.32
N ARG A 62 4.36 4.20 0.90
CA ARG A 62 4.93 5.50 1.28
C ARG A 62 4.10 6.68 0.75
N LYS A 63 3.61 6.60 -0.49
CA LYS A 63 2.70 7.61 -1.05
C LYS A 63 1.41 7.67 -0.22
N ILE A 64 0.80 6.53 0.06
CA ILE A 64 -0.45 6.46 0.86
C ILE A 64 -0.24 7.10 2.23
N ALA A 65 0.84 6.76 2.94
CA ALA A 65 1.17 7.38 4.23
C ALA A 65 1.29 8.90 4.13
N ALA A 66 2.02 9.42 3.14
CA ALA A 66 2.15 10.87 2.94
C ALA A 66 0.79 11.54 2.64
N THR A 67 -0.08 10.85 1.89
CA THR A 67 -1.42 11.35 1.56
C THR A 67 -2.29 11.45 2.81
N LEU A 68 -2.39 10.35 3.57
CA LEU A 68 -3.17 10.30 4.80
C LEU A 68 -2.72 11.37 5.79
N ALA A 69 -1.40 11.50 6.00
CA ALA A 69 -0.83 12.51 6.88
C ALA A 69 -1.20 13.94 6.44
N SER A 70 -1.17 14.21 5.13
CA SER A 70 -1.54 15.51 4.57
C SER A 70 -3.04 15.83 4.66
N THR A 71 -3.89 14.80 4.74
CA THR A 71 -5.36 14.93 4.86
C THR A 71 -5.84 14.79 6.31
N GLY A 72 -4.95 14.92 7.29
CA GLY A 72 -5.30 14.96 8.72
C GLY A 72 -5.43 13.59 9.40
N THR A 73 -5.07 12.49 8.73
CA THR A 73 -4.98 11.15 9.34
C THR A 73 -3.51 10.84 9.63
N PRO A 74 -3.07 10.81 10.91
CA PRO A 74 -1.68 10.52 11.25
C PRO A 74 -1.24 9.18 10.64
N ALA A 75 -0.21 9.21 9.79
CA ALA A 75 0.26 8.02 9.09
C ALA A 75 1.78 8.04 8.90
N HIS A 76 2.40 6.87 8.92
CA HIS A 76 3.84 6.71 8.76
C HIS A 76 4.18 5.46 7.96
N PHE A 77 5.25 5.50 7.18
CA PHE A 77 5.73 4.33 6.44
C PHE A 77 6.89 3.68 7.20
N VAL A 78 6.82 2.35 7.37
CA VAL A 78 7.89 1.53 7.95
C VAL A 78 8.34 0.53 6.89
N HIS A 79 9.63 0.54 6.55
CA HIS A 79 10.17 -0.44 5.60
C HIS A 79 10.29 -1.81 6.28
N PRO A 80 9.78 -2.91 5.69
CA PRO A 80 9.78 -4.22 6.34
C PRO A 80 11.19 -4.68 6.76
N ALA A 81 12.19 -4.47 5.91
CA ALA A 81 13.58 -4.82 6.24
C ALA A 81 14.18 -4.00 7.40
N GLU A 82 13.72 -2.77 7.64
CA GLU A 82 14.17 -1.92 8.75
C GLU A 82 13.39 -2.24 10.04
N ALA A 83 12.12 -2.64 9.89
CA ALA A 83 11.25 -3.10 10.98
C ALA A 83 11.94 -4.16 11.84
N SER A 84 12.47 -5.21 11.22
CA SER A 84 13.15 -6.32 11.90
C SER A 84 14.43 -5.90 12.65
N HIS A 85 14.96 -4.71 12.37
CA HIS A 85 16.18 -4.18 12.97
C HIS A 85 15.92 -3.08 14.04
N GLY A 86 14.67 -2.88 14.46
CA GLY A 86 14.34 -2.04 15.63
C GLY A 86 13.09 -1.18 15.44
N ASP A 87 12.71 -0.90 14.20
CA ASP A 87 11.60 0.01 13.88
C ASP A 87 10.23 -0.55 14.28
N LEU A 88 10.12 -1.87 14.55
CA LEU A 88 8.90 -2.47 15.11
C LEU A 88 8.51 -1.87 16.46
N GLY A 89 9.46 -1.40 17.26
CA GLY A 89 9.17 -0.74 18.54
C GLY A 89 8.38 0.56 18.40
N MET A 90 8.26 1.10 17.19
CA MET A 90 7.44 2.29 16.91
C MET A 90 5.95 1.96 16.77
N ILE A 91 5.60 0.69 16.57
CA ILE A 91 4.21 0.23 16.44
C ILE A 91 3.64 0.02 17.84
N THR A 92 2.46 0.61 18.10
CA THR A 92 1.77 0.52 19.39
C THR A 92 0.41 -0.17 19.25
N PRO A 93 -0.19 -0.66 20.35
CA PRO A 93 -1.54 -1.26 20.30
C PRO A 93 -2.66 -0.32 19.85
N ASN A 94 -2.42 1.00 19.81
CA ASN A 94 -3.40 1.98 19.34
C ASN A 94 -3.30 2.25 17.82
N ASP A 95 -2.31 1.67 17.15
CA ASP A 95 -2.03 1.88 15.74
C ASP A 95 -2.78 0.88 14.87
N ILE A 96 -3.00 1.25 13.60
CA ILE A 96 -3.52 0.36 12.56
C ILE A 96 -2.41 0.10 11.55
N CYS A 97 -2.13 -1.17 11.26
CA CYS A 97 -1.15 -1.54 10.24
C CYS A 97 -1.84 -1.89 8.92
N ILE A 98 -1.45 -1.21 7.84
CA ILE A 98 -1.81 -1.53 6.46
C ILE A 98 -0.55 -2.02 5.75
N VAL A 99 -0.53 -3.32 5.45
CA VAL A 99 0.63 -3.99 4.87
C VAL A 99 0.33 -4.39 3.44
N LEU A 100 1.11 -3.88 2.49
CA LEU A 100 0.90 -4.08 1.06
C LEU A 100 1.82 -5.16 0.50
N SER A 101 1.23 -6.24 -0.03
CA SER A 101 1.90 -7.24 -0.86
C SER A 101 0.99 -7.65 -2.01
N ASN A 102 1.52 -7.61 -3.23
CA ASN A 102 0.77 -8.08 -4.40
C ASN A 102 0.76 -9.61 -4.51
N SER A 103 1.83 -10.29 -4.07
CA SER A 103 1.88 -11.75 -4.08
C SER A 103 1.19 -12.37 -2.86
N GLY A 104 1.06 -11.62 -1.76
CA GLY A 104 0.60 -12.14 -0.46
C GLY A 104 1.64 -12.99 0.27
N GLU A 105 2.75 -13.35 -0.38
CA GLU A 105 3.76 -14.29 0.12
C GLU A 105 5.10 -13.60 0.46
N THR A 106 5.11 -12.28 0.64
CA THR A 106 6.35 -11.53 0.90
C THR A 106 6.88 -11.82 2.31
N SER A 107 7.95 -12.62 2.40
CA SER A 107 8.54 -13.09 3.65
C SER A 107 8.92 -11.97 4.62
N GLU A 108 9.37 -10.84 4.11
CA GLU A 108 9.85 -9.68 4.87
C GLU A 108 8.72 -8.99 5.65
N LEU A 109 7.45 -9.24 5.28
CA LEU A 109 6.30 -8.72 6.01
C LEU A 109 5.96 -9.56 7.25
N SER A 110 6.50 -10.78 7.36
CA SER A 110 6.14 -11.73 8.42
C SER A 110 6.42 -11.17 9.80
N ASP A 111 7.52 -10.44 9.97
CA ASP A 111 7.91 -9.86 11.26
C ASP A 111 6.94 -8.74 11.69
N VAL A 112 6.49 -7.90 10.74
CA VAL A 112 5.48 -6.86 10.98
C VAL A 112 4.17 -7.51 11.41
N ILE A 113 3.70 -8.52 10.68
CA ILE A 113 2.46 -9.23 11.01
C ILE A 113 2.57 -9.93 12.36
N ALA A 114 3.67 -10.64 12.63
CA ALA A 114 3.91 -11.33 13.88
C ALA A 114 3.94 -10.36 15.06
N HIS A 115 4.54 -9.17 14.89
CA HIS A 115 4.56 -8.14 15.93
C HIS A 115 3.15 -7.64 16.27
N THR A 116 2.30 -7.39 15.27
CA THR A 116 0.92 -6.92 15.50
C THR A 116 0.03 -7.92 16.23
N ARG A 117 0.39 -9.22 16.27
CA ARG A 117 -0.36 -10.28 16.97
C ARG A 117 0.06 -10.49 18.43
N ARG A 118 1.07 -9.77 18.92
CA ARG A 118 1.57 -9.93 20.29
C ARG A 118 0.68 -9.28 21.35
N PHE A 119 -0.23 -8.41 20.92
CA PHE A 119 -1.18 -7.65 21.73
C PHE A 119 -2.58 -7.82 21.15
#